data_AF-A0A523BA72-F1
#
_entry.id   AF-A0A523BA72-F1
#
_cell.length_a   1.000
_cell.length_b   1.000
_cell.length_c   1.000
_cell.angle_alpha   90.00
_cell.angle_beta   90.00
_cell.angle_gamma   90.00
#
_symmetry.space_group_name_H-M   'P 1'
#
loop_
_entity.id
_entity.type
_entity.pdbx_description
1 polymer ?
#
loop_
_entity_poly.entity_id
_entity_poly.type
_entity_poly.pdbx_seq_one_letter_code
_entity_poly.pdbx_strand_id
1 'polypeptide(L)' 'MVFPTFTSQVSALLSYAYRNDLKIYPQGSASSLVGSSTPAEDGIVISLSRMNRIKEYSVVDMYAIAEPGVRLVELNEV' A
#
# COMPACT_ATOMS: atom_id res chain seq x y z
N MET A 1 -8.55 -7.68 7.51
CA MET A 1 -7.39 -6.85 7.12
C MET A 1 -6.21 -7.77 6.82
N VAL A 2 -5.41 -7.46 5.80
CA VAL A 2 -4.24 -8.26 5.39
C VAL A 2 -3.03 -7.36 5.12
N PHE A 3 -1.83 -7.92 5.26
CA PHE A 3 -0.56 -7.19 5.21
C PHE A 3 0.42 -7.89 4.24
N PRO A 4 0.29 -7.69 2.91
CA PRO A 4 1.24 -8.21 1.95
C PRO A 4 2.64 -7.62 2.17
N THR A 5 3.66 -8.42 1.87
CA THR A 5 5.07 -8.03 1.84
C THR A 5 5.64 -8.04 0.42
N PHE A 6 4.94 -8.62 -0.54
CA PHE A 6 5.38 -8.73 -1.94
C PHE A 6 4.24 -8.46 -2.92
N THR A 7 4.58 -7.94 -4.10
CA THR A 7 3.62 -7.66 -5.19
C THR A 7 2.82 -8.90 -5.62
N SER A 8 3.42 -10.10 -5.58
CA SER A 8 2.71 -11.35 -5.91
C SER A 8 1.56 -11.67 -4.95
N GLN A 9 1.69 -11.32 -3.67
CA GLN A 9 0.62 -11.50 -2.68
C GLN A 9 -0.52 -10.52 -2.92
N VAL A 10 -0.22 -9.27 -3.30
CA VAL A 10 -1.24 -8.29 -3.73
C VAL A 10 -1.99 -8.84 -4.94
N SER A 11 -1.28 -9.29 -5.97
CA SER A 11 -1.88 -9.84 -7.18
C SER A 11 -2.77 -11.07 -6.90
N ALA A 12 -2.30 -12.00 -6.07
CA ALA A 12 -3.06 -13.17 -5.66
C ALA A 12 -4.33 -12.79 -4.88
N LEU A 13 -4.23 -11.82 -3.96
CA LEU A 13 -5.36 -11.32 -3.19
C LEU A 13 -6.41 -10.65 -4.07
N LEU A 14 -5.99 -9.77 -4.98
CA LEU A 14 -6.91 -9.09 -5.90
C LEU A 14 -7.62 -10.10 -6.82
N SER A 15 -6.88 -11.11 -7.29
CA SER A 15 -7.45 -12.19 -8.10
C SER A 15 -8.48 -13.02 -7.32
N TYR A 16 -8.19 -13.32 -6.05
CA TYR A 16 -9.12 -14.01 -5.16
C TYR A 16 -10.37 -13.16 -4.89
N ALA A 17 -10.20 -11.88 -4.57
CA ALA A 17 -11.29 -10.97 -4.27
C ALA A 17 -12.22 -10.79 -5.47
N TYR A 18 -11.66 -10.61 -6.66
CA TYR A 18 -12.43 -10.51 -7.91
C TYR A 18 -13.30 -11.76 -8.17
N ARG A 19 -12.73 -12.96 -8.00
CA ARG A 19 -13.47 -14.21 -8.22
C ARG A 19 -14.60 -14.45 -7.22
N ASN A 20 -14.53 -13.82 -6.05
CA ASN A 20 -15.50 -14.00 -4.96
C ASN A 20 -16.38 -12.76 -4.75
N ASP A 21 -16.33 -11.78 -5.65
CA ASP A 21 -17.07 -10.51 -5.54
C ASP A 21 -16.83 -9.77 -4.22
N LEU A 22 -15.58 -9.79 -3.74
CA LEU A 22 -15.18 -9.14 -2.49
C LEU A 22 -14.61 -7.74 -2.76
N LYS A 23 -15.14 -6.73 -2.06
CA LYS A 23 -14.62 -5.37 -2.09
C LYS A 23 -13.23 -5.28 -1.46
N ILE A 24 -12.37 -4.46 -2.05
CA ILE A 24 -11.01 -4.20 -1.58
C ILE A 24 -10.86 -2.72 -1.21
N TYR A 25 -10.24 -2.46 -0.06
CA TYR A 25 -9.94 -1.12 0.43
C TYR A 25 -8.43 -0.97 0.65
N PRO A 26 -7.69 -0.34 -0.29
CA PRO A 26 -6.26 -0.10 -0.13
C PRO A 26 -6.00 0.94 0.95
N GLN A 27 -5.00 0.66 1.79
CA GLN A 27 -4.66 1.52 2.91
C GLN A 27 -3.14 1.70 3.02
N GLY A 28 -2.70 2.96 2.97
CA GLY A 28 -1.37 3.40 3.37
C GLY A 28 -1.31 3.66 4.89
N SER A 29 -0.89 4.86 5.29
CA SER A 29 -0.80 5.27 6.70
C SER A 29 -2.12 5.68 7.36
N ALA A 30 -3.25 5.60 6.64
CA ALA A 30 -4.59 5.98 7.10
C ALA A 30 -4.70 7.43 7.65
N SER A 31 -3.89 8.36 7.15
CA SER A 31 -3.87 9.77 7.60
C SER A 31 -4.89 10.67 6.89
N SER A 32 -5.80 10.10 6.09
CA SER A 32 -6.84 10.86 5.39
C SER A 32 -7.91 11.35 6.36
N LEU A 33 -8.35 12.60 6.20
CA LEU A 33 -9.37 13.22 7.06
C LEU A 33 -10.80 13.08 6.51
N VAL A 34 -10.95 12.62 5.28
CA VAL A 34 -12.25 12.47 4.60
C VAL A 34 -12.78 11.03 4.64
N GLY A 35 -12.17 10.16 5.46
CA GLY A 35 -12.61 8.78 5.64
C GLY A 35 -12.22 7.81 4.51
N SER A 36 -11.39 8.23 3.55
CA SER A 36 -11.01 7.40 2.39
C SER A 36 -10.24 6.12 2.76
N SER A 37 -9.69 6.04 3.97
CA SER A 37 -8.99 4.87 4.50
C SER A 37 -9.86 3.94 5.35
N THR A 38 -11.15 4.26 5.51
CA THR A 38 -12.12 3.50 6.29
C THR A 38 -13.08 2.79 5.34
N PRO A 39 -13.25 1.45 5.44
CA PRO A 39 -14.25 0.73 4.66
C PRO A 39 -15.66 1.29 4.87
N ALA A 40 -16.37 1.58 3.78
CA ALA A 40 -17.77 2.01 3.85
C ALA A 40 -18.74 0.82 4.02
N GLU A 41 -18.31 -0.37 3.59
CA GLU A 41 -19.06 -1.62 3.63
C GLU A 41 -18.10 -2.78 3.92
N ASP A 42 -18.66 -3.98 4.11
CA ASP A 42 -17.88 -5.21 4.28
C ASP A 42 -16.91 -5.43 3.11
N GLY A 43 -15.68 -5.81 3.45
CA GLY A 43 -14.63 -6.08 2.48
C GLY A 43 -13.26 -6.23 3.12
N ILE A 44 -12.24 -6.33 2.27
CA ILE A 44 -10.88 -6.61 2.69
C ILE A 44 -10.07 -5.31 2.66
N VAL A 45 -9.62 -4.87 3.84
CA VAL A 45 -8.57 -3.85 3.93
C VAL A 45 -7.21 -4.47 3.60
N ILE A 46 -6.53 -3.92 2.60
CA ILE A 46 -5.15 -4.27 2.23
C ILE A 46 -4.21 -3.17 2.72
N SER A 47 -3.48 -3.43 3.81
CA SER A 47 -2.50 -2.49 4.34
C SER A 47 -1.15 -2.69 3.64
N LEU A 48 -0.66 -1.63 2.99
CA LEU A 48 0.61 -1.65 2.28
C LEU A 48 1.81 -1.36 3.20
N SER A 49 1.59 -1.19 4.50
CA SER A 49 2.59 -0.80 5.51
C SER A 49 3.81 -1.73 5.61
N ARG A 50 3.72 -2.98 5.13
CA ARG A 50 4.84 -3.93 5.09
C ARG A 50 5.57 -3.99 3.74
N MET A 51 5.10 -3.26 2.74
CA MET A 51 5.80 -3.00 1.49
C MET A 51 6.47 -1.62 1.60
N ASN A 52 7.50 -1.50 2.43
CA ASN A 52 8.07 -0.23 2.88
C ASN A 52 9.57 -0.07 2.56
N ARG A 53 10.04 -0.66 1.45
CA ARG A 53 11.44 -0.53 1.02
C ARG A 53 11.62 0.60 0.02
N ILE A 54 12.65 1.42 0.23
CA ILE A 54 13.22 2.28 -0.81
C ILE A 54 14.15 1.39 -1.65
N LYS A 55 13.85 1.22 -2.94
CA LYS A 55 14.56 0.29 -3.83
C LYS A 55 15.77 0.93 -4.50
N GLU A 56 15.65 2.20 -4.87
CA GLU A 56 16.68 2.97 -5.56
C GLU A 56 16.37 4.46 -5.40
N TYR A 57 17.38 5.31 -5.35
CA TYR A 57 17.21 6.76 -5.39
C TYR A 57 18.48 7.44 -5.93
N SER A 58 18.30 8.60 -6.55
CA SER A 58 19.40 9.48 -6.97
C SER A 58 19.04 10.91 -6.60
N VAL A 59 19.83 11.49 -5.69
CA VAL A 59 19.70 12.90 -5.31
C VAL A 59 20.11 13.81 -6.47
N VAL A 60 21.10 13.38 -7.26
CA VAL A 60 21.60 14.14 -8.43
C VAL A 60 20.54 14.20 -9.52
N ASP A 61 19.90 13.07 -9.82
CA ASP A 61 18.89 12.98 -10.88
C ASP A 61 17.45 13.24 -10.38
N MET A 62 17.29 13.54 -9.09
CA MET A 62 16.03 13.85 -8.41
C MET A 62 14.93 12.79 -8.60
N TYR A 63 15.24 11.52 -8.33
CA TYR A 63 14.22 10.45 -8.32
C TYR A 63 14.40 9.45 -7.18
N ALA A 64 13.30 8.75 -6.85
CA ALA A 64 13.29 7.60 -5.97
C ALA A 64 12.31 6.53 -6.50
N ILE A 65 12.73 5.27 -6.42
CA ILE A 65 11.89 4.09 -6.64
C ILE A 65 11.63 3.49 -5.27
N ALA A 66 10.38 3.52 -4.82
CA ALA A 66 9.98 3.06 -3.50
C ALA A 66 8.77 2.11 -3.59
N GLU A 67 8.64 1.25 -2.59
CA GLU A 67 7.41 0.50 -2.36
C GLU A 67 6.31 1.42 -1.76
N PRO A 68 5.02 1.09 -1.97
CA PRO A 68 3.93 2.02 -1.67
C PRO A 68 3.68 2.27 -0.17
N GLY A 69 4.28 1.47 0.71
CA GLY A 69 4.18 1.60 2.16
C GLY A 69 5.30 2.40 2.82
N VAL A 70 6.27 2.92 2.05
CA VAL A 70 7.30 3.81 2.58
C VAL A 70 6.65 5.06 3.15
N ARG A 71 6.97 5.42 4.40
CA ARG A 71 6.41 6.64 5.00
C ARG A 71 7.13 7.86 4.44
N LEU A 72 6.40 8.97 4.33
CA LEU A 72 6.98 10.23 3.87
C LEU A 72 8.17 10.69 4.74
N VAL A 73 8.12 10.46 6.06
CA VAL A 73 9.25 10.80 6.95
C VAL A 73 10.51 10.00 6.62
N GLU A 74 10.36 8.69 6.37
CA GLU A 74 11.48 7.79 6.02
C GLU A 74 12.04 8.16 4.64
N LEU A 75 11.19 8.56 3.70
CA LEU A 75 11.61 9.01 2.37
C LEU A 75 12.33 10.37 2.40
N ASN A 76 12.07 11.21 3.39
CA ASN A 76 12.74 12.51 3.53
C ASN A 76 14.11 12.40 4.21
N GLU A 77 14.47 11.23 4.72
CA GLU A 77 15.75 10.97 5.40
C GLU A 77 16.82 10.40 4.45
N VAL A 78 16.48 10.11 3.18
CA VAL A 78 17.42 9.60 2.16
C VAL A 78 18.08 10.67 1.31
#